data_AF-A0A3E0N4Z5-F1
#
_entry.id   AF-A0A3E0N4Z5-F1
#
_cell.length_a   1.000
_cell.length_b   1.000
_cell.length_c   1.000
_cell.angle_alpha   90.00
_cell.angle_beta   90.00
_cell.angle_gamma   90.00
#
_symmetry.space_group_name_H-M   'P 1'
#
loop_
_entity.id
_entity.type
_entity.pdbx_description
1 polymer ?
#
loop_
_entity_poly.entity_id
_entity_poly.type
_entity_poly.pdbx_seq_one_letter_code
_entity_poly.pdbx_strand_id
1 'polypeptide(L)'
;MPTSEQQIVKRVSELVAADSVSSPDPSWDSSNRQVISHLSKYAEQDGWSVDIQALEAGANGKANLIATLGEVASDASEPAGLVLSGHTDTVPFDAGGWDSDPLRLTERDGRLFGLGSTDMKGFFAIALEA
;
A
#
# COMPACT_ATOMS: atom_id res chain seq x y z
N MET A 1 15.22 -17.40 8.18
CA MET A 1 14.15 -16.39 8.22
C MET A 1 14.73 -15.12 7.60
N PRO A 2 14.05 -14.43 6.68
CA PRO A 2 14.46 -13.10 6.27
C PRO A 2 14.50 -12.15 7.48
N THR A 3 15.30 -11.09 7.41
CA THR A 3 15.29 -10.01 8.39
C THR A 3 14.10 -9.07 8.14
N SER A 4 13.68 -8.30 9.14
CA SER A 4 12.62 -7.29 8.99
C SER A 4 12.94 -6.28 7.87
N GLU A 5 14.21 -5.88 7.74
CA GLU A 5 14.63 -5.00 6.64
C GLU A 5 14.41 -5.66 5.27
N GLN A 6 14.77 -6.94 5.11
CA GLN A 6 14.54 -7.69 3.87
C GLN A 6 13.04 -7.88 3.59
N GLN A 7 12.22 -8.06 4.62
CA GLN A 7 10.77 -8.16 4.49
C GLN A 7 10.16 -6.84 4.04
N ILE A 8 10.55 -5.73 4.67
CA ILE A 8 10.10 -4.38 4.31
C ILE A 8 10.46 -4.10 2.85
N VAL A 9 11.74 -4.24 2.46
CA VAL A 9 12.18 -3.96 1.09
C VAL A 9 11.43 -4.83 0.06
N LYS A 10 11.19 -6.10 0.38
CA LYS A 10 10.37 -7.00 -0.46
C LYS A 10 8.93 -6.49 -0.60
N ARG A 11 8.28 -6.10 0.50
CA ARG A 11 6.92 -5.55 0.50
C ARG A 11 6.86 -4.25 -0.30
N VAL A 12 7.81 -3.33 -0.11
CA VAL A 12 7.89 -2.09 -0.92
C VAL A 12 8.04 -2.41 -2.40
N SER A 13 8.87 -3.39 -2.76
CA SER A 13 9.07 -3.77 -4.16
C SER A 13 7.79 -4.30 -4.81
N GLU A 14 7.05 -5.16 -4.10
CA GLU A 14 5.78 -5.71 -4.58
C GLU A 14 4.70 -4.61 -4.70
N LEU A 15 4.63 -3.70 -3.73
CA LEU A 15 3.68 -2.59 -3.76
C LEU A 15 3.99 -1.59 -4.88
N VAL A 16 5.27 -1.25 -5.10
CA VAL A 16 5.67 -0.35 -6.21
C VAL A 16 5.33 -0.94 -7.57
N ALA A 17 5.50 -2.25 -7.74
CA ALA A 17 5.16 -2.95 -8.98
C ALA A 17 3.65 -3.01 -9.27
N ALA A 18 2.81 -2.90 -8.24
CA ALA A 18 1.36 -2.86 -8.41
C ALA A 18 0.91 -1.44 -8.81
N ASP A 19 0.71 -1.21 -10.12
CA ASP A 19 0.16 0.06 -10.61
C ASP A 19 -1.17 0.39 -9.92
N SER A 20 -1.31 1.64 -9.49
CA SER A 20 -2.46 2.16 -8.77
C SER A 20 -2.67 3.65 -9.02
N VAL A 21 -2.27 4.17 -10.18
CA VAL A 21 -2.50 5.57 -10.54
C VAL A 21 -3.96 5.96 -10.37
N SER A 22 -4.24 7.05 -9.64
CA SER A 22 -5.58 7.64 -9.55
C SER A 22 -5.61 8.95 -10.33
N SER A 23 -6.52 9.06 -11.29
CA SER A 23 -6.60 10.21 -12.19
C SER A 23 -8.05 10.56 -12.53
N PRO A 24 -8.40 11.85 -12.68
CA PRO A 24 -9.68 12.24 -13.26
C PRO A 24 -9.76 11.92 -14.76
N ASP A 25 -8.63 11.68 -15.43
CA ASP A 25 -8.59 11.19 -16.81
C ASP A 25 -8.64 9.65 -16.82
N PRO A 26 -9.72 9.02 -17.33
CA PRO A 26 -9.86 7.56 -17.33
C PRO A 26 -8.78 6.82 -18.11
N SER A 27 -8.07 7.48 -19.04
CA SER A 27 -6.97 6.84 -19.79
C SER A 27 -5.72 6.60 -18.94
N TRP A 28 -5.61 7.32 -17.81
CA TRP A 28 -4.53 7.19 -16.83
C TRP A 28 -4.98 6.49 -15.55
N ASP A 29 -6.29 6.32 -15.35
CA ASP A 29 -6.84 5.79 -14.11
C ASP A 29 -6.68 4.27 -14.02
N SER A 30 -6.03 3.83 -12.94
CA SER A 30 -5.78 2.43 -12.61
C SER A 30 -6.47 2.05 -11.30
N SER A 31 -6.91 0.80 -11.23
CA SER A 31 -7.46 0.25 -9.99
C SER A 31 -6.36 0.04 -8.95
N ASN A 32 -6.62 0.41 -7.68
CA ASN A 32 -5.72 0.11 -6.57
C ASN A 32 -5.79 -1.36 -6.09
N ARG A 33 -6.56 -2.25 -6.75
CA ARG A 33 -6.83 -3.61 -6.25
C ARG A 33 -5.61 -4.47 -6.05
N GLN A 34 -4.59 -4.31 -6.89
CA GLN A 34 -3.37 -5.08 -6.74
C GLN A 34 -2.65 -4.71 -5.44
N VAL A 35 -2.56 -3.40 -5.14
CA VAL A 35 -2.02 -2.90 -3.86
C VAL A 35 -2.84 -3.44 -2.68
N ILE A 36 -4.17 -3.33 -2.74
CA ILE A 36 -5.08 -3.85 -1.69
C ILE A 36 -4.89 -5.35 -1.47
N SER A 37 -4.72 -6.14 -2.54
CA SER A 37 -4.50 -7.58 -2.44
C SER A 37 -3.17 -7.92 -1.76
N HIS A 38 -2.10 -7.17 -2.05
CA HIS A 38 -0.82 -7.33 -1.35
C HIS A 38 -0.96 -7.00 0.14
N LEU A 39 -1.56 -5.85 0.47
CA LEU A 39 -1.74 -5.41 1.86
C LEU A 39 -2.59 -6.39 2.67
N SER A 40 -3.70 -6.88 2.10
CA SER A 40 -4.55 -7.90 2.71
C SER A 40 -3.72 -9.15 3.05
N LYS A 41 -2.94 -9.63 2.09
CA LYS A 41 -2.13 -10.83 2.27
C LYS A 41 -1.06 -10.65 3.35
N TYR A 42 -0.38 -9.50 3.39
CA TYR A 42 0.62 -9.24 4.43
C TYR A 42 -0.02 -9.19 5.81
N ALA A 43 -1.11 -8.43 5.94
CA ALA A 43 -1.83 -8.27 7.19
C ALA A 43 -2.38 -9.61 7.72
N GLU A 44 -3.04 -10.40 6.87
CA GLU A 44 -3.55 -11.73 7.25
C GLU A 44 -2.42 -12.69 7.68
N GLN A 45 -1.28 -12.67 6.97
CA GLN A 45 -0.10 -13.48 7.32
C GLN A 45 0.48 -13.10 8.68
N ASP A 46 0.39 -11.82 9.03
CA ASP A 46 0.90 -11.28 10.30
C ASP A 46 -0.16 -11.31 11.42
N GLY A 47 -1.34 -11.92 11.17
CA GLY A 47 -2.37 -12.17 12.18
C GLY A 47 -3.40 -11.04 12.36
N TRP A 48 -3.48 -10.10 11.43
CA TRP A 48 -4.49 -9.05 11.42
C TRP A 48 -5.82 -9.56 10.87
N SER A 49 -6.93 -9.03 11.37
CA SER A 49 -8.24 -9.13 10.71
C SER A 49 -8.33 -8.08 9.59
N VAL A 50 -8.84 -8.46 8.42
CA VAL A 50 -8.91 -7.57 7.25
C VAL A 50 -10.36 -7.43 6.78
N ASP A 51 -10.79 -6.18 6.58
CA ASP A 51 -12.03 -5.81 5.92
C ASP A 51 -11.72 -5.00 4.65
N ILE A 52 -12.21 -5.47 3.49
CA ILE A 52 -12.04 -4.82 2.19
C ILE A 52 -13.37 -4.23 1.75
N GLN A 53 -13.40 -2.91 1.60
CA GLN A 53 -14.60 -2.16 1.25
C GLN A 53 -14.50 -1.68 -0.19
N ALA A 54 -15.18 -2.38 -1.10
CA ALA A 54 -15.27 -1.95 -2.49
C ALA A 54 -16.01 -0.61 -2.60
N LEU A 55 -15.46 0.32 -3.38
CA LEU A 55 -16.13 1.57 -3.71
C LEU A 55 -17.22 1.34 -4.76
N GLU A 56 -18.09 2.35 -4.92
CA GLU A 56 -19.25 2.32 -5.80
C GLU A 56 -18.91 2.09 -7.28
N ALA A 57 -19.93 1.71 -8.05
CA ALA A 57 -19.83 1.57 -9.50
C ALA A 57 -19.33 2.87 -10.14
N GLY A 58 -18.26 2.78 -10.95
CA GLY A 58 -17.59 3.93 -11.55
C GLY A 58 -16.24 4.27 -10.91
N ALA A 59 -15.92 3.74 -9.73
CA ALA A 59 -14.63 3.94 -9.09
C ALA A 59 -13.49 3.08 -9.68
N ASN A 60 -13.60 2.62 -10.94
CA ASN A 60 -12.63 1.72 -11.59
C ASN A 60 -12.26 0.50 -10.74
N GLY A 61 -13.25 -0.01 -9.99
CA GLY A 61 -13.03 -1.05 -8.99
C GLY A 61 -11.95 -0.68 -7.98
N LYS A 62 -11.96 0.52 -7.38
CA LYS A 62 -11.12 0.97 -6.23
C LYS A 62 -11.78 0.65 -4.87
N ALA A 63 -11.00 0.50 -3.80
CA ALA A 63 -11.43 -0.03 -2.50
C ALA A 63 -10.59 0.58 -1.40
N ASN A 64 -11.21 0.61 -0.22
CA ASN A 64 -10.53 0.80 1.04
C ASN A 64 -10.19 -0.56 1.64
N LEU A 65 -9.20 -0.58 2.51
CA LEU A 65 -8.86 -1.73 3.35
C LEU A 65 -8.70 -1.24 4.79
N ILE A 66 -9.30 -1.97 5.72
CA ILE A 66 -9.11 -1.79 7.16
C ILE A 66 -8.46 -3.07 7.67
N ALA A 67 -7.27 -2.94 8.26
CA ALA A 67 -6.61 -4.03 8.97
C ALA A 67 -6.59 -3.71 10.47
N THR A 68 -6.99 -4.68 11.28
CA THR A 68 -7.07 -4.53 12.74
C THR A 68 -6.26 -5.64 13.42
N LEU A 69 -5.38 -5.26 14.35
CA LEU A 69 -4.65 -6.18 15.23
C LEU A 69 -5.09 -5.97 16.68
N GLY A 70 -5.40 -7.07 17.36
CA GLY A 70 -5.91 -7.03 18.74
C GLY A 70 -7.42 -6.80 18.84
N GLU A 71 -7.89 -6.55 20.06
CA GLU A 71 -9.30 -6.34 20.35
C GLU A 71 -9.72 -4.89 20.04
N VAL A 72 -10.89 -4.72 19.42
CA VAL A 72 -11.48 -3.41 19.15
C VAL A 72 -12.30 -3.00 20.35
N ALA A 73 -12.03 -1.81 20.88
CA ALA A 73 -12.77 -1.27 22.01
C ALA A 73 -14.28 -1.25 21.72
N SER A 74 -15.06 -1.90 22.58
CA SER A 74 -16.52 -2.00 22.46
C SER A 74 -17.25 -0.87 23.20
N ASP A 75 -16.56 -0.20 24.12
CA ASP A 75 -17.09 0.93 24.88
C ASP A 75 -16.01 1.98 25.21
N ALA A 76 -16.45 3.17 25.64
CA ALA A 76 -15.58 4.32 25.88
C ALA A 76 -14.71 4.25 27.15
N SER A 77 -14.90 3.22 27.99
CA SER A 77 -14.09 2.90 29.16
C SER A 77 -12.92 1.96 28.85
N GLU A 78 -12.91 1.33 27.68
CA GLU A 78 -11.79 0.52 27.18
C GLU A 78 -10.68 1.40 26.57
N PRO A 79 -9.42 0.93 26.55
CA PRO A 79 -8.31 1.69 25.96
C PRO A 79 -8.54 1.98 24.47
N ALA A 80 -8.36 3.24 24.08
CA ALA A 80 -8.45 3.63 22.68
C ALA A 80 -7.32 3.01 21.84
N GLY A 81 -7.65 2.57 20.63
CA GLY A 81 -6.68 2.07 19.65
C GLY A 81 -5.92 3.18 18.92
N LEU A 82 -4.85 2.80 18.22
CA LEU A 82 -4.12 3.67 17.29
C LEU A 82 -4.57 3.40 15.86
N VAL A 83 -4.92 4.45 15.12
CA VAL A 83 -5.22 4.36 13.68
C VAL A 83 -4.05 4.92 12.89
N LEU A 84 -3.45 4.07 12.05
CA LEU A 84 -2.48 4.45 11.03
C LEU A 84 -3.22 4.54 9.69
N SER A 85 -3.24 5.72 9.07
CA SER A 85 -4.01 5.97 7.84
C SER A 85 -3.09 6.37 6.69
N GLY A 86 -3.43 5.88 5.49
CA GLY A 86 -2.71 6.16 4.26
C GLY A 86 -3.55 5.94 3.02
N HIS A 87 -3.02 6.31 1.86
CA HIS A 87 -3.62 6.12 0.55
C HIS A 87 -2.78 5.17 -0.32
N THR A 88 -3.45 4.39 -1.17
CA THR A 88 -2.82 3.30 -1.94
C THR A 88 -2.56 3.66 -3.40
N ASP A 89 -3.09 4.79 -3.84
CA ASP A 89 -2.92 5.33 -5.17
C ASP A 89 -1.62 6.12 -5.33
N THR A 90 -1.24 6.33 -6.58
CA THR A 90 -0.14 7.21 -6.97
C THR A 90 -0.60 8.23 -8.01
N VAL A 91 0.24 9.23 -8.25
CA VAL A 91 0.01 10.19 -9.34
C VAL A 91 0.34 9.58 -10.71
N PRO A 92 -0.24 10.09 -11.81
CA PRO A 92 0.23 9.80 -13.17
C PRO A 92 1.72 10.12 -13.33
N PHE A 93 2.40 9.40 -14.22
CA PHE A 93 3.83 9.54 -14.45
C PHE A 93 4.19 9.43 -15.93
N ASP A 94 5.25 10.14 -16.34
CA ASP A 94 5.87 10.00 -17.66
C ASP A 94 7.08 9.07 -17.54
N ALA A 95 6.98 7.84 -18.05
CA ALA A 95 8.07 6.87 -18.02
C ALA A 95 9.36 7.38 -18.70
N GLY A 96 9.26 8.28 -19.69
CA GLY A 96 10.42 8.88 -20.36
C GLY A 96 11.20 9.88 -19.49
N GLY A 97 10.58 10.37 -18.41
CA GLY A 97 11.18 11.29 -17.44
C GLY A 97 11.94 10.60 -16.30
N TRP A 98 11.96 9.26 -16.24
CA TRP A 98 12.62 8.52 -15.17
C TRP A 98 13.95 7.89 -15.62
N ASP A 99 14.94 7.92 -14.73
CA ASP A 99 16.23 7.22 -14.92
C ASP A 99 16.10 5.68 -14.80
N SER A 100 15.02 5.20 -14.18
CA SER A 100 14.71 3.80 -13.94
C SER A 100 13.21 3.56 -14.07
N ASP A 101 12.79 2.35 -14.38
CA ASP A 101 11.37 2.01 -14.48
C ASP A 101 10.61 2.40 -13.18
N PRO A 102 9.60 3.30 -13.26
CA PRO A 102 8.89 3.80 -12.08
C PRO A 102 8.12 2.70 -11.34
N LEU A 103 7.72 1.63 -12.02
CA LEU A 103 7.00 0.49 -11.43
C LEU A 103 7.95 -0.65 -11.05
N ARG A 104 9.27 -0.39 -11.02
CA ARG A 104 10.26 -1.34 -10.50
C ARG A 104 11.12 -0.67 -9.46
N LEU A 105 11.04 -1.17 -8.23
CA LEU A 105 11.90 -0.69 -7.15
C LEU A 105 13.37 -0.91 -7.52
N THR A 106 14.12 0.18 -7.54
CA THR A 106 15.54 0.21 -7.91
C THR A 106 16.32 0.82 -6.76
N GLU A 107 17.30 0.08 -6.22
CA GLU A 107 18.19 0.61 -5.20
C GLU A 107 19.42 1.24 -5.85
N ARG A 108 19.77 2.47 -5.44
CA ARG A 108 20.97 3.19 -5.87
C ARG A 108 21.43 4.12 -4.75
N ASP A 109 22.72 4.08 -4.41
CA ASP A 109 23.35 4.92 -3.39
C ASP A 109 22.60 4.94 -2.04
N GLY A 110 22.13 3.76 -1.60
CA GLY A 110 21.39 3.59 -0.34
C GLY A 110 19.97 4.20 -0.36
N ARG A 111 19.40 4.43 -1.55
CA ARG A 111 18.04 4.95 -1.73
C ARG A 111 17.22 4.01 -2.61
N LEU A 112 15.93 3.92 -2.29
CA LEU A 112 14.95 3.13 -3.05
C LEU A 112 14.16 4.05 -3.98
N PHE A 113 14.34 3.87 -5.28
CA PHE A 113 13.65 4.62 -6.33
C PHE A 113 12.49 3.80 -6.89
N GLY A 114 11.32 4.43 -7.03
CA GLY A 114 10.10 3.82 -7.56
C GLY A 114 8.90 4.69 -7.22
N LEU A 115 7.90 4.72 -8.10
CA LEU A 115 6.69 5.51 -7.90
C LEU A 115 5.90 5.00 -6.70
N GLY A 116 5.62 5.91 -5.79
CA GLY A 116 4.96 5.62 -4.52
C GLY A 116 5.84 4.97 -3.46
N SER A 117 7.14 4.77 -3.70
CA SER A 117 8.08 4.28 -2.67
C SER A 117 8.05 5.15 -1.40
N THR A 118 7.98 6.48 -1.55
CA THR A 118 7.78 7.43 -0.44
C THR A 118 6.31 7.83 -0.27
N ASP A 119 5.59 8.04 -1.37
CA ASP A 119 4.21 8.58 -1.37
C ASP A 119 3.18 7.63 -2.01
N MET A 120 2.60 6.69 -1.27
CA MET A 120 2.95 6.36 0.12
C MET A 120 3.04 4.86 0.41
N LYS A 121 3.35 4.06 -0.61
CA LYS A 121 3.42 2.60 -0.52
C LYS A 121 4.48 2.11 0.47
N GLY A 122 5.59 2.83 0.62
CA GLY A 122 6.62 2.49 1.61
C GLY A 122 6.11 2.50 3.05
N PHE A 123 5.19 3.42 3.37
CA PHE A 123 4.58 3.51 4.69
C PHE A 123 3.87 2.22 5.08
N PHE A 124 3.10 1.60 4.18
CA PHE A 124 2.36 0.39 4.52
C PHE A 124 3.26 -0.80 4.83
N ALA A 125 4.38 -0.93 4.10
CA ALA A 125 5.35 -2.00 4.36
C ALA A 125 5.94 -1.90 5.77
N ILE A 126 6.17 -0.66 6.26
CA ILE A 126 6.68 -0.39 7.60
C ILE A 126 5.57 -0.52 8.65
N ALA A 127 4.38 0.03 8.39
CA ALA A 127 3.27 0.04 9.34
C ALA A 127 2.74 -1.37 9.66
N LEU A 128 2.82 -2.30 8.70
CA LEU A 128 2.44 -3.70 8.88
C LEU A 128 3.58 -4.57 9.42
N GLU A 129 4.83 -4.11 9.38
CA GLU A 129 5.95 -4.79 10.03
C GLU A 129 6.00 -4.33 11.50
N ALA A 130 5.19 -4.96 12.35
CA ALA A 130 5.08 -4.70 13.79
C ALA A 130 5.61 -5.86 14.64
#